data_AF-A0A0P4US32-F1
#
_entry.id   AF-A0A0P4US32-F1
#
_cell.length_a   1.000
_cell.length_b   1.000
_cell.length_c   1.000
_cell.angle_alpha   90.00
_cell.angle_beta   90.00
_cell.angle_gamma   90.00
#
_symmetry.space_group_name_H-M   'P 1'
#
loop_
_entity.id
_entity.type
_entity.pdbx_description
1 polymer ?
#
loop_
_entity_poly.entity_id
_entity_poly.type
_entity_poly.pdbx_seq_one_letter_code
_entity_poly.pdbx_strand_id
1 'polypeptide(L)'
;MTVVTTTAIVDNLLATLANSRQTVDQINAACTAKGLSPAFQGSDSSIGIAMNPDYRLEGFGAIVERPFPPKFALAFWVHYKPESSQHIPLGRFTMPMSFLDLLKFRASR
;
A
#
# COMPACT_ATOMS: atom_id res chain seq x y z
N MET A 1 -14.08 -10.78 -21.66
CA MET A 1 -13.10 -9.69 -21.84
C MET A 1 -12.85 -9.07 -20.46
N THR A 2 -11.57 -8.81 -20.15
CA THR A 2 -11.07 -7.85 -19.13
C THR A 2 -11.24 -8.18 -17.63
N VAL A 3 -10.40 -9.08 -17.09
CA VAL A 3 -10.03 -9.09 -15.65
C VAL A 3 -8.56 -9.55 -15.48
N VAL A 4 -7.62 -8.96 -16.23
CA VAL A 4 -6.18 -9.29 -16.09
C VAL A 4 -5.35 -8.09 -15.67
N THR A 5 -5.88 -6.87 -15.78
CA THR A 5 -5.14 -5.64 -15.47
C THR A 5 -5.16 -5.26 -14.00
N THR A 6 -6.25 -5.53 -13.27
CA THR A 6 -6.39 -5.07 -11.86
C THR A 6 -5.57 -5.89 -10.89
N THR A 7 -5.50 -7.21 -11.07
CA THR A 7 -4.75 -8.12 -10.18
C THR A 7 -3.26 -7.86 -10.27
N ALA A 8 -2.72 -7.70 -11.49
CA ALA A 8 -1.29 -7.42 -11.69
C ALA A 8 -0.84 -6.10 -11.03
N ILE A 9 -1.69 -5.06 -11.00
CA ILE A 9 -1.35 -3.78 -10.37
C ILE A 9 -1.34 -3.91 -8.85
N VAL A 10 -2.35 -4.59 -8.28
CA VAL A 10 -2.43 -4.84 -6.84
C VAL A 10 -1.29 -5.74 -6.37
N ASP A 11 -0.98 -6.80 -7.13
CA ASP A 11 0.12 -7.73 -6.82
C ASP A 11 1.48 -7.04 -6.89
N ASN A 12 1.71 -6.17 -7.89
CA ASN A 12 2.93 -5.37 -7.97
C ASN A 12 3.04 -4.38 -6.81
N LEU A 13 1.92 -3.75 -6.42
CA LEU A 13 1.89 -2.84 -5.28
C LEU A 13 2.17 -3.58 -3.97
N LEU A 14 1.59 -4.77 -3.78
CA LEU A 14 1.86 -5.63 -2.64
C LEU A 14 3.31 -6.11 -2.62
N ALA A 15 3.92 -6.39 -3.78
CA ALA A 15 5.34 -6.71 -3.88
C ALA A 15 6.22 -5.51 -3.53
N THR A 16 5.87 -4.31 -3.96
CA THR A 16 6.56 -3.07 -3.54
C THR A 16 6.42 -2.84 -2.03
N LEU A 17 5.23 -3.09 -1.47
CA LEU A 17 4.99 -3.03 -0.02
C LEU A 17 5.80 -4.08 0.73
N ALA A 18 5.88 -5.32 0.24
CA ALA A 18 6.67 -6.38 0.84
C ALA A 18 8.17 -6.07 0.85
N ASN A 19 8.66 -5.47 -0.24
CA ASN A 19 10.02 -4.94 -0.32
C ASN A 19 10.24 -3.76 0.66
N SER A 20 9.18 -3.03 0.99
CA SER A 20 9.17 -1.95 1.98
C SER A 20 8.64 -2.43 3.35
N ARG A 21 9.33 -3.40 3.96
CA ARG A 21 8.99 -3.93 5.30
C ARG A 21 8.71 -2.83 6.33
N GLN A 22 9.47 -1.73 6.27
CA GLN A 22 9.27 -0.57 7.14
C GLN A 22 7.86 0.04 7.01
N THR A 23 7.30 0.14 5.81
CA THR A 23 5.93 0.66 5.59
C THR A 23 4.90 -0.32 6.13
N VAL A 24 5.12 -1.63 5.93
CA VAL A 24 4.25 -2.68 6.48
C VAL A 24 4.21 -2.62 8.00
N ASP A 25 5.37 -2.49 8.65
CA ASP A 25 5.49 -2.37 10.10
C ASP A 25 4.82 -1.09 10.62
N GLN A 26 4.95 0.04 9.91
CA GLN A 26 4.25 1.29 10.26
C GLN A 26 2.74 1.16 10.19
N ILE A 27 2.20 0.50 9.15
CA ILE A 27 0.76 0.30 9.01
C ILE A 27 0.26 -0.62 10.12
N ASN A 28 0.95 -1.74 10.38
CA ASN A 28 0.59 -2.67 11.44
C ASN A 28 0.67 -2.01 12.82
N ALA A 29 1.70 -1.19 13.09
CA ALA A 29 1.81 -0.42 14.32
C ALA A 29 0.64 0.56 14.49
N ALA A 30 0.20 1.22 13.42
CA ALA A 30 -0.98 2.09 13.45
C ALA A 30 -2.28 1.30 13.71
N CYS A 31 -2.39 0.07 13.21
CA CYS A 31 -3.50 -0.83 13.53
C CYS A 31 -3.49 -1.18 15.02
N THR A 32 -2.35 -1.62 15.55
CA THR A 32 -2.19 -1.96 16.97
C THR A 32 -2.48 -0.76 17.87
N ALA A 33 -2.04 0.45 17.50
CA ALA A 33 -2.32 1.67 18.25
C ALA A 33 -3.83 1.99 18.34
N LYS A 34 -4.63 1.50 17.38
CA LYS A 34 -6.10 1.61 17.38
C LYS A 34 -6.82 0.36 17.92
N GLY A 35 -6.07 -0.63 18.44
CA GLY A 35 -6.62 -1.89 18.93
C GLY A 35 -7.15 -2.81 17.84
N LEU A 36 -6.69 -2.63 16.60
CA LEU A 36 -7.12 -3.43 15.44
C LEU A 36 -6.10 -4.53 15.11
N SER A 37 -6.59 -5.59 14.46
CA SER A 37 -5.74 -6.65 13.91
C SER A 37 -4.75 -6.10 12.88
N PRO A 38 -3.55 -6.68 12.70
CA PRO A 38 -2.61 -6.24 11.67
C PRO A 38 -3.25 -6.20 10.28
N ALA A 39 -2.94 -5.16 9.50
CA ALA A 39 -3.41 -5.02 8.12
C ALA A 39 -2.67 -5.97 7.17
N PHE A 40 -1.42 -6.31 7.48
CA PHE A 40 -0.61 -7.24 6.71
C PHE A 40 -0.05 -8.34 7.61
N GLN A 41 0.00 -9.56 7.08
CA GLN A 41 0.60 -10.72 7.72
C GLN A 41 1.63 -11.36 6.79
N GLY A 42 2.63 -12.05 7.34
CA GLY A 42 3.55 -12.85 6.53
C GLY A 42 2.80 -13.96 5.80
N SER A 43 3.19 -14.23 4.56
CA SER A 43 2.56 -15.27 3.74
C SER A 43 3.62 -16.01 2.94
N ASP A 44 3.39 -17.30 2.70
CA ASP A 44 4.21 -18.13 1.79
C ASP A 44 3.96 -17.82 0.31
N SER A 45 3.17 -16.78 0.00
CA SER A 45 3.00 -16.30 -1.36
C SER A 45 4.33 -15.80 -1.94
N SER A 46 4.43 -15.76 -3.28
CA SER A 46 5.59 -15.21 -3.99
C SER A 46 5.88 -13.74 -3.63
N ILE A 47 4.90 -13.05 -3.05
CA ILE A 47 4.96 -11.66 -2.60
C ILE A 47 5.48 -11.57 -1.14
N GLY A 48 5.34 -12.62 -0.34
CA GLY A 48 5.84 -12.70 1.04
C GLY A 48 4.94 -12.05 2.10
N ILE A 49 3.89 -11.33 1.68
CA ILE A 49 2.87 -10.74 2.57
C ILE A 49 1.45 -11.01 2.04
N ALA A 50 0.49 -11.11 2.95
CA ALA A 50 -0.93 -11.15 2.65
C ALA A 50 -1.63 -9.98 3.36
N MET A 51 -2.47 -9.24 2.62
CA MET A 51 -3.29 -8.18 3.18
C MET A 51 -4.57 -8.78 3.77
N ASN A 52 -4.94 -8.33 4.97
CA ASN A 52 -6.19 -8.71 5.61
C ASN A 52 -7.37 -8.09 4.83
N PRO A 53 -8.39 -8.89 4.43
CA PRO A 53 -9.52 -8.43 3.61
C PRO A 53 -10.39 -7.36 4.28
N ASP A 54 -10.32 -7.22 5.60
CA ASP A 54 -10.99 -6.12 6.31
C ASP A 54 -10.37 -4.75 5.99
N TYR A 55 -9.18 -4.71 5.40
CA TYR A 55 -8.49 -3.46 5.08
C TYR A 55 -8.55 -3.14 3.60
N ARG A 56 -8.61 -1.84 3.30
CA ARG A 56 -8.53 -1.33 1.93
C ARG A 56 -7.53 -0.20 1.83
N LEU A 57 -6.76 -0.23 0.74
CA LEU A 57 -5.82 0.81 0.36
C LEU A 57 -6.47 1.68 -0.72
N GLU A 58 -6.53 2.99 -0.49
CA GLU A 58 -7.19 3.93 -1.40
C GLU A 58 -6.37 5.20 -1.62
N GLY A 59 -6.74 5.98 -2.64
CA GLY A 59 -6.15 7.30 -2.87
C GLY A 59 -4.66 7.28 -3.23
N PHE A 60 -4.23 6.26 -3.99
CA PHE A 60 -2.85 6.15 -4.46
C PHE A 60 -2.44 7.37 -5.29
N GLY A 61 -1.36 8.03 -4.88
CA GLY A 61 -0.79 9.18 -5.57
C GLY A 61 0.71 9.25 -5.39
N ALA A 62 1.44 9.49 -6.49
CA ALA A 62 2.87 9.75 -6.40
C ALA A 62 3.09 11.18 -5.86
N ILE A 63 3.93 11.29 -4.83
CA ILE A 63 4.34 12.57 -4.24
C ILE A 63 5.85 12.72 -4.35
N VAL A 64 6.31 13.96 -4.38
CA VAL A 64 7.73 14.31 -4.29
C VAL A 64 8.02 14.64 -2.83
N GLU A 65 8.71 13.75 -2.11
CA GLU A 65 9.09 13.99 -0.71
C GLU A 65 10.20 15.03 -0.58
N ARG A 66 11.11 15.07 -1.56
CA ARG A 66 12.19 16.07 -1.60
C ARG A 66 12.42 16.52 -3.04
N PRO A 67 12.51 17.83 -3.31
CA PRO A 67 12.72 18.33 -4.66
C PRO A 67 14.16 18.12 -5.16
N PHE A 68 15.17 18.09 -4.28
CA PHE A 68 16.57 17.93 -4.69
C PHE A 68 17.45 17.20 -3.64
N PRO A 69 18.08 16.05 -3.96
CA PRO A 69 17.79 15.21 -5.12
C PRO A 69 16.33 14.71 -5.07
N PRO A 70 15.66 14.54 -6.21
CA PRO A 70 14.25 14.19 -6.26
C PRO A 70 14.02 12.82 -5.62
N LYS A 71 13.27 12.79 -4.52
CA LYS A 71 12.78 11.56 -3.89
C LYS A 71 11.29 11.47 -4.07
N PHE A 72 10.85 10.35 -4.62
CA PHE A 72 9.44 10.08 -4.87
C PHE A 72 8.93 9.03 -3.89
N ALA A 73 7.70 9.21 -3.46
CA ALA A 73 6.99 8.22 -2.66
C ALA A 73 5.59 8.00 -3.22
N LEU A 74 5.04 6.81 -3.05
CA LEU A 74 3.61 6.59 -3.24
C LEU A 74 2.92 6.87 -1.93
N ALA A 75 2.04 7.87 -1.92
CA ALA A 75 1.13 8.11 -0.82
C ALA A 75 -0.17 7.35 -1.06
N PHE A 76 -0.71 6.74 -0.02
CA PHE A 76 -2.02 6.09 -0.03
C PHE A 76 -2.64 6.11 1.37
N TRP A 77 -3.95 5.95 1.42
CA TRP A 77 -4.73 5.87 2.65
C TRP A 77 -5.07 4.43 2.95
N VAL A 78 -5.05 4.09 4.24
CA VAL A 78 -5.46 2.77 4.72
C VAL A 78 -6.73 2.93 5.55
N HIS A 79 -7.73 2.13 5.22
CA HIS A 79 -9.02 2.12 5.88
C HIS A 79 -9.34 0.72 6.41
N TYR A 80 -9.84 0.64 7.64
CA TYR A 80 -10.42 -0.58 8.19
C TYR A 80 -11.92 -0.59 7.92
N LYS A 81 -12.43 -1.67 7.33
CA LYS A 81 -13.84 -1.91 6.95
C LYS A 81 -14.54 -0.67 6.36
N PRO A 82 -14.07 -0.14 5.22
CA PRO A 82 -14.62 1.08 4.61
C PRO A 82 -16.11 0.98 4.28
N GLU A 83 -16.61 -0.22 3.97
CA GLU A 83 -18.01 -0.47 3.62
C GLU A 83 -18.91 -0.75 4.85
N SER A 84 -18.37 -0.58 6.07
CA SER A 84 -19.08 -0.87 7.32
C SER A 84 -19.24 0.38 8.18
N SER A 85 -20.23 0.36 9.08
CA SER A 85 -20.35 1.36 10.16
C SER A 85 -19.16 1.35 11.13
N GLN A 86 -18.33 0.31 11.07
CA GLN A 86 -17.06 0.19 11.79
C GLN A 86 -15.87 0.80 11.04
N HIS A 87 -16.11 1.67 10.05
CA HIS A 87 -15.05 2.33 9.29
C HIS A 87 -14.11 3.11 10.22
N ILE A 88 -12.83 2.76 10.16
CA ILE A 88 -11.78 3.48 10.90
C ILE A 88 -10.69 3.90 9.90
N PRO A 89 -10.45 5.22 9.72
CA PRO A 89 -9.29 5.68 8.96
C PRO A 89 -8.03 5.44 9.80
N LEU A 90 -7.12 4.63 9.29
CA LEU A 90 -5.81 4.42 9.90
C LEU A 90 -4.89 5.61 9.67
N GLY A 91 -4.98 6.21 8.48
CA GLY A 91 -4.20 7.38 8.10
C GLY A 91 -3.59 7.25 6.72
N ARG A 92 -2.76 8.24 6.37
CA ARG A 92 -2.00 8.27 5.13
C ARG A 92 -0.60 7.74 5.37
N PHE A 93 -0.18 6.80 4.55
CA PHE A 93 1.15 6.21 4.57
C PHE A 93 1.87 6.57 3.28
N THR A 94 3.19 6.64 3.35
CA THR A 94 4.05 6.85 2.20
C THR A 94 5.01 5.68 2.10
N MET A 95 5.21 5.17 0.88
CA MET A 95 6.28 4.22 0.60
C MET A 95 7.25 4.82 -0.41
N PRO A 96 8.57 4.69 -0.18
CA PRO A 96 9.54 5.16 -1.14
C PRO A 96 9.40 4.39 -2.46
N MET A 97 9.37 5.10 -3.58
CA MET A 97 9.38 4.52 -4.92
C MET A 97 10.67 4.90 -5.64
N SER A 98 11.23 3.94 -6.40
CA SER A 98 12.27 4.29 -7.36
C SER A 98 11.66 5.04 -8.55
N PHE A 99 12.46 5.86 -9.21
CA PHE A 99 12.05 6.56 -10.44
C PHE A 99 11.59 5.57 -11.54
N LEU A 100 12.18 4.38 -11.58
CA LEU A 100 11.80 3.32 -12.52
C LEU A 100 10.40 2.74 -12.20
N ASP A 101 10.03 2.63 -10.93
CA ASP A 101 8.69 2.18 -10.53
C ASP A 101 7.62 3.23 -10.86
N LEU A 102 8.00 4.50 -10.78
CA LEU A 102 7.16 5.64 -11.15
C LEU A 102 6.82 5.67 -12.64
N LEU A 103 7.80 5.34 -13.50
CA LEU A 103 7.60 5.21 -14.93
C LEU A 103 6.65 4.05 -15.28
N LYS A 104 6.74 2.92 -14.57
CA LYS A 104 5.82 1.77 -14.73
C LYS A 104 4.38 2.13 -14.33
N PHE A 105 4.22 2.87 -13.23
CA PHE A 105 2.90 3.34 -12.78
C PHE A 105 2.25 4.34 -13.76
N ARG A 106 3.05 5.21 -14.38
CA ARG A 106 2.55 6.21 -15.36
C ARG A 106 2.23 5.60 -16.72
N ALA A 107 2.96 4.58 -17.17
CA ALA A 107 2.74 3.93 -18.46
C ALA A 107 1.50 3.01 -18.50
N SER A 108 0.87 2.76 -17.35
CA SER A 108 -0.33 1.91 -17.23
C SER A 108 -1.64 2.71 -17.17
N ARG A 109 -1.60 4.03 -17.44
CA ARG A 109 -2.78 4.88 -17.64
C ARG A 109 -3.13 5.02 -19.10
#